data_AF-A0A556AIE5-F1
#
_entry.id   AF-A0A556AIE5-F1
#
_cell.length_a   1.000
_cell.length_b   1.000
_cell.length_c   1.000
_cell.angle_alpha   90.00
_cell.angle_beta   90.00
_cell.angle_gamma   90.00
#
_symmetry.space_group_name_H-M   'P 1'
#
loop_
_entity.id
_entity.type
_entity.pdbx_description
1 polymer ?
#
loop_
_entity_poly.entity_id
_entity_poly.type
_entity_poly.pdbx_seq_one_letter_code
_entity_poly.pdbx_strand_id
1 'polypeptide(L)'
;MSNILQLFTDDGPGAKTRDTEPMAVTFQAWWAAYPRKCAKKAAERAWSRMPEAHRRAACDALPVHVEHWRARYGEERSFIPHPATWLNGERWDDELDPIVKPAAAEPRSAPGLAWWMDDGLMEAKGRDVGAGPARPGETRDQYRGRIAQLIARGNGRAA
;
A
#
# COMPACT_ATOMS: atom_id res chain seq x y z
N MET A 1 45.57 26.56 -20.41
CA MET A 1 44.68 25.40 -20.60
C MET A 1 43.77 25.33 -19.38
N SER A 2 42.47 25.41 -19.60
CA SER A 2 41.38 25.48 -18.61
C SER A 2 41.12 24.14 -17.92
N ASN A 3 40.84 24.15 -16.60
CA ASN A 3 39.60 23.68 -15.92
C ASN A 3 39.83 23.79 -14.38
N ILE A 4 39.14 24.58 -13.53
CA ILE A 4 37.70 24.62 -13.17
C ILE A 4 37.22 23.21 -12.75
N LEU A 5 36.69 22.90 -11.55
CA LEU A 5 36.10 23.68 -10.46
C LEU A 5 35.94 22.76 -9.20
N GLN A 6 36.13 23.34 -8.01
CA GLN A 6 35.30 23.23 -6.79
C GLN A 6 35.02 21.88 -6.08
N LEU A 7 35.45 21.89 -4.81
CA LEU A 7 34.65 21.63 -3.60
C LEU A 7 33.99 20.25 -3.48
N PHE A 8 34.80 19.28 -3.06
CA PHE A 8 34.31 18.23 -2.16
C PHE A 8 34.38 18.79 -0.73
N THR A 9 33.25 19.24 -0.19
CA THR A 9 33.13 19.40 1.27
C THR A 9 32.80 18.03 1.84
N ASP A 10 33.88 17.35 2.23
CA ASP A 10 33.89 16.34 3.28
C ASP A 10 33.56 17.03 4.61
N ASP A 11 32.46 16.66 5.26
CA ASP A 11 32.35 16.72 6.71
C ASP A 11 31.27 15.75 7.18
N GLY A 12 31.71 14.65 7.79
CA GLY A 12 30.97 14.02 8.88
C GLY A 12 31.94 13.76 10.02
N PRO A 13 31.51 13.13 11.12
CA PRO A 13 30.26 13.30 11.86
C PRO A 13 30.56 13.72 13.32
N GLY A 14 29.81 14.66 13.91
CA GLY A 14 29.97 14.91 15.35
C GLY A 14 29.22 16.09 15.93
N ALA A 15 28.08 15.81 16.58
CA ALA A 15 27.67 16.56 17.76
C ALA A 15 26.74 15.71 18.63
N LYS A 16 27.26 15.30 19.79
CA LYS A 16 26.50 14.83 20.95
C LYS A 16 26.11 16.07 21.75
N THR A 17 24.82 16.33 21.96
CA THR A 17 24.34 17.00 23.18
C THR A 17 23.13 16.24 23.72
N ARG A 18 23.22 15.93 25.02
CA ARG A 18 22.19 15.29 25.82
C ARG A 18 21.47 16.41 26.56
N ASP A 19 20.26 16.75 26.14
CA ASP A 19 19.37 17.58 26.94
C ASP A 19 17.97 16.96 26.86
N THR A 20 17.55 16.35 27.96
CA THR A 20 16.15 15.97 28.23
C THR A 20 15.39 17.27 28.49
N GLU A 21 15.10 18.01 27.43
CA GLU A 21 14.14 19.12 27.41
C GLU A 21 12.81 18.60 26.86
N PRO A 22 11.66 19.14 27.32
CA PRO A 22 10.33 18.63 26.95
C PRO A 22 10.21 18.57 25.43
N MET A 23 9.76 17.43 24.91
CA MET A 23 9.82 17.01 23.51
C MET A 23 9.40 18.09 22.49
N ALA A 24 10.32 18.97 22.15
CA ALA A 24 10.18 19.84 21.01
C ALA A 24 10.22 18.94 19.77
N VAL A 25 9.09 18.80 19.09
CA VAL A 25 9.01 18.09 17.81
C VAL A 25 9.93 18.79 16.80
N THR A 26 11.04 18.12 16.47
CA THR A 26 12.04 18.66 15.54
C THR A 26 11.74 18.22 14.11
N PHE A 27 12.05 19.10 13.15
CA PHE A 27 11.98 18.76 11.73
C PHE A 27 12.84 17.53 11.40
N GLN A 28 13.99 17.36 12.06
CA GLN A 28 14.89 16.23 11.80
C GLN A 28 14.27 14.90 12.21
N ALA A 29 13.62 14.83 13.38
CA ALA A 29 12.92 13.64 13.85
C ALA A 29 11.74 13.29 12.92
N TRP A 30 10.91 14.28 12.59
CA TRP A 30 9.81 14.12 11.64
C TRP A 30 10.30 13.68 10.25
N TRP A 31 11.34 14.35 9.74
CA TRP A 31 11.95 14.03 8.45
C TRP A 31 12.45 12.61 8.43
N ALA A 32 13.15 12.15 9.48
CA ALA A 32 13.67 10.79 9.58
C ALA A 32 12.57 9.72 9.47
N ALA A 33 11.41 9.95 10.09
CA ALA A 33 10.27 9.03 10.06
C ALA A 33 9.54 8.99 8.69
N TYR A 34 9.60 10.05 7.90
CA TYR A 34 8.87 10.12 6.63
C TYR A 34 9.46 9.19 5.54
N PRO A 35 8.70 8.23 4.95
CA PRO A 35 9.27 7.19 4.08
C PRO A 35 9.77 7.71 2.72
N ARG A 36 9.14 8.74 2.15
CA ARG A 36 9.56 9.36 0.88
C ARG A 36 10.37 10.63 1.11
N LYS A 37 11.68 10.55 0.91
CA LYS A 37 12.61 11.68 1.10
C LYS A 37 12.80 12.48 -0.18
N CYS A 38 11.98 13.51 -0.39
CA CYS A 38 12.06 14.38 -1.58
C CYS A 38 11.77 15.84 -1.24
N ALA A 39 12.38 16.78 -1.99
CA ALA A 39 12.19 18.22 -1.83
C ALA A 39 12.39 18.72 -0.38
N LYS A 40 13.47 18.29 0.29
CA LYS A 40 13.75 18.59 1.71
C LYS A 40 13.62 20.08 2.05
N LYS A 41 14.21 20.97 1.23
CA LYS A 41 14.13 22.43 1.45
C LYS A 41 12.70 22.97 1.44
N ALA A 42 11.82 22.40 0.62
CA ALA A 42 10.42 22.80 0.58
C ALA A 42 9.66 22.30 1.81
N ALA A 43 9.95 21.07 2.27
CA ALA A 43 9.38 20.52 3.49
C ALA A 43 9.83 21.29 4.74
N GLU A 44 11.11 21.66 4.80
CA GLU A 44 11.66 22.46 5.90
C GLU A 44 11.03 23.86 5.94
N ARG A 45 10.85 24.49 4.78
CA ARG A 45 10.11 25.76 4.67
C ARG A 45 8.65 25.65 5.13
N ALA A 46 7.97 24.56 4.77
CA ALA A 46 6.61 24.29 5.23
C ALA A 46 6.59 24.12 6.76
N TRP A 47 7.48 23.29 7.29
CA TRP A 47 7.62 23.03 8.73
C TRP A 47 7.86 24.31 9.55
N SER A 48 8.78 25.17 9.11
CA SER A 48 9.11 26.41 9.82
C SER A 48 7.98 27.45 9.82
N ARG A 49 7.05 27.36 8.87
CA ARG A 49 5.86 28.25 8.81
C ARG A 49 4.72 27.77 9.70
N MET A 50 4.73 26.51 10.13
CA MET A 50 3.65 25.92 10.89
C MET A 50 3.71 26.30 12.39
N PRO A 51 2.55 26.52 13.02
CA PRO A 51 2.48 26.66 14.47
C PRO A 51 2.91 25.35 15.15
N GLU A 52 3.34 25.45 16.39
CA GLU A 52 3.82 24.28 17.15
C GLU A 52 2.73 23.21 17.31
N ALA A 53 1.46 23.61 17.47
CA ALA A 53 0.32 22.71 17.53
C ALA A 53 0.21 21.82 16.28
N HIS A 54 0.36 22.39 15.08
CA HIS A 54 0.29 21.62 13.84
C HIS A 54 1.53 20.73 13.66
N ARG A 55 2.71 21.18 14.12
CA ARG A 55 3.91 20.34 14.13
C ARG A 55 3.76 19.12 15.04
N ARG A 56 3.10 19.27 16.19
CA ARG A 56 2.77 18.16 17.09
C ARG A 56 1.77 17.20 16.44
N ALA A 57 0.65 17.72 15.94
CA ALA A 57 -0.35 16.91 15.23
C ALA A 57 0.25 16.14 14.04
N ALA A 58 1.11 16.79 13.25
CA ALA A 58 1.84 16.18 12.15
C ALA A 58 2.78 15.04 12.59
N CYS A 59 3.44 15.17 13.74
CA CYS A 59 4.26 14.10 14.29
C CYS A 59 3.42 12.93 14.83
N ASP A 60 2.31 13.24 15.50
CA ASP A 60 1.43 12.24 16.12
C ASP A 60 0.69 11.40 15.07
N ALA A 61 0.27 12.03 13.96
CA ALA A 61 -0.42 11.35 12.86
C ALA A 61 0.54 10.54 11.97
N LEU A 62 1.80 10.96 11.82
CA LEU A 62 2.74 10.38 10.86
C LEU A 62 2.86 8.85 10.95
N PRO A 63 2.99 8.20 12.13
CA PRO A 63 3.07 6.75 12.23
C PRO A 63 1.85 6.03 11.63
N VAL A 64 0.64 6.54 11.89
CA VAL A 64 -0.62 5.98 11.38
C VAL A 64 -0.69 6.08 9.86
N HIS A 65 -0.33 7.25 9.31
CA HIS A 65 -0.27 7.44 7.86
C HIS A 65 0.80 6.56 7.20
N VAL A 66 1.97 6.39 7.83
CA VAL A 66 3.04 5.52 7.33
C VAL A 66 2.59 4.06 7.29
N GLU A 67 1.90 3.59 8.33
CA GLU A 67 1.30 2.25 8.33
C GLU A 67 0.24 2.11 7.24
N HIS A 68 -0.63 3.10 7.09
CA HIS A 68 -1.64 3.11 6.04
C HIS A 68 -1.02 3.05 4.63
N TRP A 69 0.00 3.86 4.35
CA TRP A 69 0.70 3.83 3.07
C TRP A 69 1.40 2.50 2.82
N ARG A 70 2.01 1.90 3.85
CA ARG A 70 2.63 0.56 3.74
C ARG A 70 1.59 -0.51 3.44
N ALA A 71 0.44 -0.46 4.10
CA ALA A 71 -0.64 -1.42 3.88
C ALA A 71 -1.33 -1.25 2.52
N ARG A 72 -1.40 -0.01 2.00
CA ARG A 72 -2.04 0.29 0.71
C ARG A 72 -1.12 0.09 -0.50
N TYR A 73 0.15 0.49 -0.40
CA TYR A 73 1.07 0.56 -1.54
C TYR A 73 2.28 -0.39 -1.39
N GLY A 74 2.42 -1.11 -0.27
CA GLY A 74 3.54 -2.00 -0.02
C GLY A 74 4.88 -1.24 0.01
N GLU A 75 5.82 -1.67 -0.82
CA GLU A 75 7.15 -1.06 -0.95
C GLU A 75 7.17 0.15 -1.90
N GLU A 76 6.09 0.41 -2.62
CA GLU A 76 6.06 1.43 -3.65
C GLU A 76 5.93 2.85 -3.06
N ARG A 77 7.05 3.57 -3.03
CA ARG A 77 7.13 4.93 -2.46
C ARG A 77 6.57 6.02 -3.37
N SER A 78 6.29 5.71 -4.64
CA SER A 78 5.81 6.67 -5.65
C SER A 78 4.44 7.26 -5.31
N PHE A 79 3.60 6.48 -4.64
CA PHE A 79 2.25 6.88 -4.23
C PHE A 79 2.19 7.58 -2.87
N ILE A 80 3.30 7.59 -2.13
CA ILE A 80 3.41 8.33 -0.88
C ILE A 80 3.48 9.82 -1.21
N PRO A 81 2.64 10.70 -0.63
CA PRO A 81 2.67 12.12 -0.93
C PRO A 81 4.04 12.74 -0.63
N HIS A 82 4.37 13.82 -1.33
CA HIS A 82 5.58 14.58 -1.02
C HIS A 82 5.44 15.21 0.38
N PRO A 83 6.50 15.22 1.21
CA PRO A 83 6.44 15.73 2.58
C PRO A 83 6.01 17.20 2.65
N ALA A 84 6.48 18.03 1.71
CA ALA A 84 6.05 19.44 1.64
C ALA A 84 4.55 19.57 1.31
N THR A 85 4.03 18.75 0.40
CA THR A 85 2.60 18.73 0.04
C THR A 85 1.75 18.23 1.20
N TRP A 86 2.21 17.20 1.92
CA TRP A 86 1.51 16.66 3.08
C TRP A 86 1.43 17.67 4.22
N LEU A 87 2.52 18.40 4.50
CA LEU A 87 2.52 19.48 5.50
C LEU A 87 1.68 20.69 5.08
N ASN A 88 1.81 21.17 3.84
CA ASN A 88 1.07 22.34 3.36
C ASN A 88 -0.44 22.08 3.24
N GLY A 89 -0.84 20.82 3.00
CA GLY A 89 -2.25 20.43 2.88
C GLY A 89 -2.87 20.00 4.20
N GLU A 90 -2.17 20.17 5.33
CA GLU A 90 -2.67 19.82 6.67
C GLU A 90 -3.18 18.38 6.80
N ARG A 91 -2.57 17.47 6.03
CA ARG A 91 -3.07 16.11 5.79
C ARG A 91 -2.89 15.15 6.96
N TRP A 92 -2.50 15.65 8.13
CA TRP A 92 -2.56 14.90 9.39
C TRP A 92 -4.00 14.80 9.94
N ASP A 93 -4.90 15.64 9.44
CA ASP A 93 -6.34 15.64 9.79
C ASP A 93 -7.19 14.91 8.74
N ASP A 94 -6.58 14.43 7.65
CA ASP A 94 -7.29 13.67 6.61
C ASP A 94 -7.81 12.35 7.17
N GLU A 95 -9.09 12.05 6.93
CA GLU A 95 -9.67 10.75 7.23
C GLU A 95 -8.96 9.65 6.43
N LEU A 96 -8.43 8.64 7.14
CA LEU A 96 -7.83 7.48 6.51
C LEU A 96 -8.92 6.49 6.14
N ASP A 97 -9.10 6.25 4.84
CA ASP A 97 -10.02 5.23 4.35
C ASP A 97 -9.74 3.88 5.02
N PRO A 98 -10.77 3.11 5.40
CA PRO A 98 -10.57 1.76 5.88
C PRO A 98 -9.83 0.97 4.82
N ILE A 99 -8.67 0.43 5.20
CA ILE A 99 -7.89 -0.45 4.33
C ILE A 99 -8.70 -1.73 4.22
N VAL A 100 -9.58 -1.79 3.23
CA VAL A 100 -10.16 -3.04 2.78
C VAL A 100 -8.99 -3.80 2.19
N LYS A 101 -8.25 -4.54 3.02
CA LYS A 101 -7.54 -5.73 2.56
C LYS A 101 -8.58 -6.46 1.73
N PRO A 102 -8.35 -6.69 0.43
CA PRO A 102 -9.24 -7.59 -0.28
C PRO A 102 -9.13 -8.90 0.50
N ALA A 103 -10.15 -9.18 1.32
CA ALA A 103 -10.37 -10.50 1.86
C ALA A 103 -10.31 -11.39 0.64
N ALA A 104 -9.25 -12.21 0.58
CA ALA A 104 -8.82 -13.01 -0.56
C ALA A 104 -9.91 -13.02 -1.61
N ALA A 105 -9.80 -12.12 -2.60
CA ALA A 105 -10.88 -11.91 -3.55
C ALA A 105 -11.24 -13.27 -4.11
N GLU A 106 -12.39 -13.81 -3.66
CA GLU A 106 -13.09 -14.91 -4.31
C GLU A 106 -12.94 -14.60 -5.80
N PRO A 107 -12.34 -15.50 -6.60
CA PRO A 107 -12.04 -15.19 -7.99
C PRO A 107 -13.36 -14.84 -8.66
N ARG A 108 -13.62 -13.54 -8.77
CA ARG A 108 -14.82 -12.97 -9.36
C ARG A 108 -14.69 -13.27 -10.83
N SER A 109 -15.14 -14.48 -11.20
CA SER A 109 -15.16 -15.09 -12.52
C SER A 109 -14.18 -14.41 -13.48
N ALA A 110 -12.88 -14.73 -13.40
CA ALA A 110 -11.89 -14.17 -14.31
C ALA A 110 -12.28 -14.53 -15.76
N PRO A 111 -12.64 -13.56 -16.62
CA PRO A 111 -12.71 -13.81 -18.04
C PRO A 111 -11.26 -13.83 -18.54
N GLY A 112 -10.67 -15.02 -18.65
CA GLY A 112 -9.36 -15.18 -19.29
C GLY A 112 -8.45 -16.24 -18.68
N LEU A 113 -8.61 -16.56 -17.38
CA LEU A 113 -7.95 -17.73 -16.80
C LEU A 113 -8.94 -18.89 -16.81
N ALA A 114 -8.65 -19.90 -17.62
CA ALA A 114 -9.46 -21.10 -17.72
C ALA A 114 -9.67 -21.72 -16.33
N TRP A 115 -10.91 -21.71 -15.84
CA TRP A 115 -11.30 -22.23 -14.51
C TRP A 115 -10.90 -23.70 -14.27
N TRP A 116 -10.50 -24.43 -15.31
CA TRP A 116 -10.03 -25.81 -15.22
C TRP A 116 -8.51 -25.96 -15.05
N MET A 117 -7.72 -24.88 -15.04
CA MET A 117 -6.26 -24.93 -14.91
C MET A 117 -5.78 -25.05 -13.46
N ASP A 118 -6.54 -24.51 -12.51
CA ASP A 118 -6.22 -24.49 -11.09
C ASP A 118 -7.31 -25.21 -10.29
N ASP A 119 -6.92 -25.98 -9.28
CA ASP A 119 -7.87 -26.77 -8.48
C ASP A 119 -8.77 -25.88 -7.61
N GLY A 120 -8.24 -24.77 -7.09
CA GLY A 120 -9.04 -23.80 -6.36
C GLY A 120 -10.07 -23.10 -7.24
N LEU A 121 -9.71 -22.77 -8.48
CA LEU A 121 -10.65 -22.21 -9.47
C LEU A 121 -11.71 -23.23 -9.90
N MET A 122 -11.34 -24.50 -10.05
CA MET A 122 -12.26 -25.58 -10.41
C MET A 122 -13.26 -25.83 -9.28
N GLU A 123 -12.82 -25.82 -8.03
CA GLU A 123 -13.69 -25.91 -6.86
C GLU A 123 -14.62 -24.71 -6.71
N ALA A 124 -14.10 -23.50 -6.89
CA ALA A 124 -14.92 -22.29 -6.88
C ALA A 124 -15.99 -22.34 -7.97
N LYS A 125 -15.63 -22.79 -9.18
CA LYS A 125 -16.59 -22.95 -10.28
C LYS A 125 -17.60 -24.06 -9.98
N GLY A 126 -17.18 -25.15 -9.35
CA GLY A 126 -18.07 -26.22 -8.90
C GLY A 126 -19.10 -25.75 -7.87
N ARG A 127 -18.72 -24.87 -6.94
CA ARG A 127 -19.67 -24.24 -6.00
C ARG A 127 -20.66 -23.32 -6.72
N ASP A 128 -20.16 -22.47 -7.62
CA ASP A 128 -20.95 -21.50 -8.40
C ASP A 128 -22.05 -22.18 -9.24
N VAL A 129 -21.73 -23.30 -9.90
CA VAL A 129 -22.69 -24.01 -10.77
C VAL A 129 -23.50 -25.10 -10.06
N GLY A 130 -23.38 -25.19 -8.72
CA GLY A 130 -24.09 -26.19 -7.91
C GLY A 130 -23.56 -27.62 -8.03
N ALA A 131 -22.35 -27.81 -8.55
CA ALA A 131 -21.67 -29.10 -8.58
C ALA A 131 -21.20 -29.55 -7.18
N GLY A 132 -20.89 -28.61 -6.28
CA GLY A 132 -20.20 -28.92 -5.03
C GLY A 132 -18.75 -29.39 -5.25
N PRO A 133 -18.02 -29.83 -4.21
CA PRO A 133 -16.61 -30.21 -4.32
C PRO A 133 -16.39 -31.49 -5.15
N ALA A 134 -15.12 -31.80 -5.44
CA ALA A 134 -14.72 -33.08 -6.03
C ALA A 134 -15.10 -34.25 -5.10
N ARG A 135 -15.66 -35.32 -5.66
CA ARG A 135 -16.08 -36.49 -4.87
C ARG A 135 -14.87 -37.37 -4.53
N PRO A 136 -14.92 -38.12 -3.42
CA PRO A 136 -13.87 -39.11 -3.11
C PRO A 136 -13.68 -40.09 -4.28
N GLY A 137 -12.45 -40.17 -4.81
CA GLY A 137 -12.10 -41.03 -5.95
C GLY A 137 -12.47 -40.48 -7.34
N GLU A 138 -13.06 -39.28 -7.45
CA GLU A 138 -13.30 -38.60 -8.73
C GLU A 138 -11.99 -38.01 -9.25
N THR A 139 -11.65 -38.30 -10.52
CA THR A 139 -10.48 -37.68 -11.14
C THR A 139 -10.76 -36.23 -11.50
N ARG A 140 -9.68 -35.44 -11.64
CA ARG A 140 -9.77 -34.03 -12.02
C ARG A 140 -10.56 -33.80 -13.31
N ASP A 141 -10.37 -34.66 -14.33
CA ASP A 141 -11.11 -34.59 -15.58
C ASP A 141 -12.60 -34.94 -15.43
N GLN A 142 -12.94 -35.91 -14.58
CA GLN A 142 -14.33 -36.26 -14.27
C GLN A 142 -15.05 -35.09 -13.60
N TYR A 143 -14.39 -34.46 -12.62
CA TYR A 143 -14.94 -33.29 -11.93
C TYR A 143 -15.12 -32.09 -12.87
N ARG A 144 -14.12 -31.79 -13.70
CA ARG A 144 -14.20 -30.77 -14.76
C ARG A 144 -15.37 -31.03 -15.71
N GLY A 145 -15.54 -32.28 -16.15
CA GLY A 145 -16.62 -32.68 -17.05
C GLY A 145 -18.01 -32.42 -16.44
N ARG A 146 -18.17 -32.72 -15.15
CA ARG A 146 -19.42 -32.47 -14.41
C ARG A 146 -19.76 -30.99 -14.31
N ILE A 147 -18.76 -30.14 -14.02
CA ILE A 147 -18.90 -28.68 -14.02
C ILE A 147 -19.33 -28.17 -15.41
N ALA A 148 -18.66 -28.64 -16.47
CA ALA A 148 -18.97 -28.24 -17.84
C ALA A 148 -20.40 -28.63 -18.26
N GLN A 149 -20.88 -29.81 -17.86
CA GLN A 149 -22.26 -30.25 -18.11
C GLN A 149 -23.29 -29.37 -17.42
N LEU A 150 -23.02 -28.93 -16.18
CA LEU A 150 -23.92 -28.04 -15.44
C LEU A 150 -23.98 -26.64 -16.07
N ILE A 151 -22.85 -26.12 -16.55
CA ILE A 151 -22.79 -24.87 -17.32
C ILE A 151 -23.63 -25.00 -18.61
N ALA A 152 -23.45 -26.08 -19.36
CA ALA A 152 -24.21 -26.32 -20.60
C ALA A 152 -25.72 -26.44 -20.36
N ARG A 153 -26.13 -27.11 -19.27
CA ARG A 153 -27.53 -27.23 -18.85
C ARG A 153 -28.14 -25.91 -18.38
N GLY A 154 -27.36 -25.09 -17.69
CA GLY A 154 -27.79 -23.74 -17.25
C GLY A 154 -27.96 -22.77 -18.42
N ASN A 155 -27.09 -22.86 -19.42
CA ASN A 155 -27.13 -22.01 -20.62
C ASN A 155 -28.20 -22.44 -21.64
N GLY A 156 -28.71 -23.68 -21.55
CA GLY A 156 -29.70 -24.24 -22.47
C GLY A 156 -31.17 -23.99 -22.09
N ARG A 157 -31.45 -23.17 -21.07
CA ARG A 157 -32.82 -22.91 -20.57
C ARG A 157 -33.41 -21.56 -21.01
N ALA A 158 -32.83 -20.95 -22.05
CA ALA A 158 -33.34 -19.76 -22.73
C ALA A 158 -33.52 -20.05 -24.23
N ALA A 159 -34.51 -20.88 -24.56
CA ALA A 159 -35.17 -20.97 -25.87
C ALA A 159 -36.46 -21.78 -25.71
#